data_AF-A0A519D7P3-F1
#
_entry.id   AF-A0A519D7P3-F1
#
_cell.length_a   1.000
_cell.length_b   1.000
_cell.length_c   1.000
_cell.angle_alpha   90.00
_cell.angle_beta   90.00
_cell.angle_gamma   90.00
#
_symmetry.space_group_name_H-M   'P 1'
#
loop_
_entity.id
_entity.type
_entity.pdbx_description
1 polymer ?
#
loop_
_entity_poly.entity_id
_entity_poly.type
_entity_poly.pdbx_seq_one_letter_code
_entity_poly.pdbx_strand_id
1 'polypeptide(L)'
;MLLSGCTSESDEKESVEETHCYENYGEHTFEDHPDQIEEGNGIVNITSAVCDSFSLDDIIFEIVKDSIPRSCGPEGGSEDCYVVQSGGENDSAFESGETITLQSQNGPICDSDCSVTIRIKMNSDVIASGSVDLT
;
A
#
# COMPACT_ATOMS: atom_id res chain seq x y z
N MET A 1 55.96 -11.25 -21.42
CA MET A 1 55.18 -10.39 -20.51
C MET A 1 54.29 -11.29 -19.66
N LEU A 2 53.93 -10.81 -18.47
CA LEU A 2 53.63 -11.55 -17.25
C LEU A 2 52.38 -12.46 -17.29
N LEU A 3 52.49 -13.59 -16.58
CA LEU A 3 51.36 -14.37 -16.04
C LEU A 3 50.78 -13.65 -14.81
N SER A 4 49.45 -13.58 -14.71
CA SER A 4 48.62 -13.50 -13.50
C SER A 4 47.16 -13.48 -13.98
N GLY A 5 46.21 -14.32 -13.58
CA GLY A 5 46.10 -15.09 -12.34
C GLY A 5 45.37 -14.27 -11.28
N CYS A 6 44.04 -14.28 -11.28
CA CYS A 6 43.19 -14.16 -10.08
C CYS A 6 41.85 -14.85 -10.33
N THR A 7 41.55 -15.78 -9.44
CA THR A 7 40.32 -16.54 -9.25
C THR A 7 39.74 -16.07 -7.94
N SER A 8 38.55 -15.48 -7.94
CA SER A 8 37.68 -15.29 -6.77
C SER A 8 36.30 -15.00 -7.35
N GLU A 9 35.39 -15.97 -7.32
CA GLU A 9 34.40 -16.17 -6.25
C GLU A 9 33.05 -15.60 -6.70
N SER A 10 32.04 -16.45 -6.61
CA SER A 10 30.66 -16.15 -6.92
C SER A 10 30.14 -15.16 -5.88
N ASP A 11 30.14 -13.87 -6.19
CA ASP A 11 29.25 -12.94 -5.53
C ASP A 11 27.91 -13.01 -6.24
N GLU A 12 26.97 -13.69 -5.58
CA GLU A 12 25.54 -13.58 -5.85
C GLU A 12 25.23 -12.10 -6.01
N LYS A 13 24.88 -11.68 -7.23
CA LYS A 13 24.29 -10.39 -7.45
C LYS A 13 22.98 -10.39 -6.67
N GLU A 14 23.01 -9.85 -5.46
CA GLU A 14 21.86 -9.20 -4.88
C GLU A 14 21.47 -8.12 -5.88
N SER A 15 20.51 -8.45 -6.75
CA SER A 15 19.85 -7.45 -7.55
C SER A 15 19.21 -6.51 -6.55
N VAL A 16 19.84 -5.36 -6.35
CA VAL A 16 19.13 -4.17 -5.92
C VAL A 16 17.95 -4.09 -6.86
N GLU A 17 16.75 -4.41 -6.37
CA GLU A 17 15.52 -4.03 -7.09
C GLU A 17 15.64 -2.52 -7.25
N GLU A 18 16.00 -2.08 -8.45
CA GLU A 18 15.77 -0.69 -8.81
C GLU A 18 14.27 -0.49 -8.61
N THR A 19 13.91 0.24 -7.57
CA THR A 19 12.53 0.69 -7.33
C THR A 19 12.16 1.52 -8.54
N HIS A 20 11.61 0.86 -9.55
CA HIS A 20 11.06 1.50 -10.73
C HIS A 20 9.81 2.21 -10.24
N CYS A 21 9.92 3.53 -10.08
CA CYS A 21 8.76 4.36 -9.89
C CYS A 21 8.18 4.75 -11.27
N TYR A 22 6.89 5.00 -11.30
CA TYR A 22 6.12 5.34 -12.50
C TYR A 22 5.54 6.74 -12.35
N GLU A 23 5.50 7.48 -13.47
CA GLU A 23 4.88 8.81 -13.55
C GLU A 23 3.34 8.76 -13.58
N ASN A 24 2.75 7.56 -13.60
CA ASN A 24 1.31 7.36 -13.67
C ASN A 24 0.75 7.12 -12.26
N TYR A 25 -0.21 7.95 -11.85
CA TYR A 25 -0.88 7.88 -10.55
C TYR A 25 -1.65 6.56 -10.28
N GLY A 26 -1.79 5.68 -11.26
CA GLY A 26 -2.44 4.37 -11.10
C GLY A 26 -1.53 3.23 -10.62
N GLU A 27 -0.23 3.44 -10.50
CA GLU A 27 0.75 2.36 -10.23
C GLU A 27 0.91 2.12 -8.72
N HIS A 28 -0.07 1.42 -8.17
CA HIS A 28 -0.09 0.94 -6.80
C HIS A 28 -0.37 -0.57 -6.77
N THR A 29 0.29 -1.30 -5.87
CA THR A 29 -0.11 -2.66 -5.55
C THR A 29 -1.11 -2.64 -4.40
N PHE A 30 -2.06 -3.58 -4.42
CA PHE A 30 -3.09 -3.74 -3.40
C PHE A 30 -3.10 -5.21 -3.00
N GLU A 31 -2.74 -5.49 -1.76
CA GLU A 31 -2.52 -6.86 -1.28
C GLU A 31 -3.26 -7.10 0.03
N ASP A 32 -3.80 -8.30 0.20
CA ASP A 32 -4.40 -8.73 1.46
C ASP A 32 -3.35 -8.64 2.58
N HIS A 33 -3.75 -8.14 3.74
CA HIS A 33 -2.85 -8.09 4.89
C HIS A 33 -2.67 -9.50 5.46
N PRO A 34 -1.45 -9.92 5.86
CA PRO A 34 -1.20 -11.30 6.30
C PRO A 34 -1.85 -11.66 7.65
N ASP A 35 -2.31 -10.67 8.42
CA ASP A 35 -3.03 -10.90 9.67
C ASP A 35 -4.48 -11.27 9.38
N GLN A 36 -5.07 -12.10 10.23
CA GLN A 36 -6.46 -12.50 10.06
C GLN A 36 -7.39 -11.29 10.14
N ILE A 37 -8.34 -11.21 9.20
CA ILE A 37 -9.35 -10.14 9.12
C ILE A 37 -10.10 -9.96 10.45
N GLU A 38 -10.35 -11.07 11.16
CA GLU A 38 -11.05 -11.10 12.45
C GLU A 38 -10.28 -10.40 13.59
N GLU A 39 -8.96 -10.24 13.45
CA GLU A 39 -8.10 -9.62 14.46
C GLU A 39 -7.98 -8.09 14.29
N GLY A 40 -8.41 -7.53 13.15
CA GLY A 40 -8.45 -6.09 12.92
C GLY A 40 -7.08 -5.41 12.75
N ASN A 41 -5.98 -6.17 12.70
CA ASN A 41 -4.61 -5.66 12.68
C ASN A 41 -4.14 -5.20 11.28
N GLY A 42 -4.95 -5.43 10.24
CA GLY A 42 -4.68 -5.00 8.87
C GLY A 42 -5.70 -5.61 7.93
N ILE A 43 -6.14 -4.83 6.94
CA ILE A 43 -7.11 -5.25 5.92
C ILE A 43 -6.40 -5.34 4.58
N VAL A 44 -5.72 -4.27 4.17
CA VAL A 44 -5.01 -4.21 2.88
C VAL A 44 -3.71 -3.45 3.05
N ASN A 45 -2.64 -3.96 2.42
CA ASN A 45 -1.42 -3.23 2.16
C ASN A 45 -1.48 -2.58 0.77
N ILE A 46 -1.16 -1.29 0.72
CA ILE A 46 -1.08 -0.50 -0.50
C ILE A 46 0.36 -0.02 -0.64
N THR A 47 1.10 -0.50 -1.63
CA THR A 47 2.46 -0.04 -1.89
C THR A 47 2.45 0.91 -3.08
N SER A 48 3.04 2.10 -2.92
CA SER A 48 3.18 3.06 -4.01
C SER A 48 4.38 2.68 -4.88
N ALA A 49 4.18 2.63 -6.19
CA ALA A 49 5.26 2.67 -7.16
C ALA A 49 5.23 4.01 -7.93
N VAL A 50 4.60 5.06 -7.41
CA VAL A 50 4.50 6.36 -8.09
C VAL A 50 5.68 7.24 -7.71
N CYS A 51 6.34 7.87 -8.68
CA CYS A 51 7.51 8.73 -8.43
C CYS A 51 7.15 10.00 -7.65
N ASP A 52 5.96 10.56 -7.92
CA ASP A 52 5.42 11.68 -7.18
C ASP A 52 4.94 11.23 -5.80
N SER A 53 5.20 12.05 -4.79
CA SER A 53 4.63 11.89 -3.46
C SER A 53 3.28 12.61 -3.36
N PHE A 54 2.35 11.99 -2.62
CA PHE A 54 1.03 12.56 -2.39
C PHE A 54 0.90 13.02 -0.94
N SER A 55 0.42 14.22 -0.67
CA SER A 55 0.12 14.60 0.72
C SER A 55 -1.00 13.71 1.26
N LEU A 56 -0.78 13.14 2.46
CA LEU A 56 -1.79 12.33 3.14
C LEU A 56 -3.04 13.15 3.52
N ASP A 57 -2.92 14.47 3.64
CA ASP A 57 -4.05 15.37 3.88
C ASP A 57 -4.93 15.57 2.63
N ASP A 58 -4.38 15.36 1.43
CA ASP A 58 -5.06 15.58 0.15
C ASP A 58 -5.67 14.30 -0.44
N ILE A 59 -5.27 13.13 0.06
CA ILE A 59 -5.78 11.83 -0.41
C ILE A 59 -6.74 11.19 0.58
N ILE A 60 -7.74 10.50 0.04
CA ILE A 60 -8.71 9.71 0.80
C ILE A 60 -8.63 8.28 0.31
N PHE A 61 -8.43 7.34 1.23
CA PHE A 61 -8.55 5.92 0.96
C PHE A 61 -9.99 5.49 1.20
N GLU A 62 -10.57 4.73 0.28
CA GLU A 62 -11.90 4.11 0.46
C GLU A 62 -11.81 2.60 0.29
N ILE A 63 -12.50 1.88 1.18
CA ILE A 63 -12.77 0.45 1.04
C ILE A 63 -14.21 0.32 0.58
N VAL A 64 -14.41 -0.26 -0.59
CA VAL A 64 -15.73 -0.45 -1.20
C VAL A 64 -16.10 -1.92 -1.17
N LYS A 65 -17.14 -2.25 -0.41
CA LYS A 65 -17.74 -3.58 -0.35
C LYS A 65 -19.21 -3.47 -0.75
N ASP A 66 -19.67 -4.32 -1.65
CA ASP A 66 -21.08 -4.33 -2.11
C ASP A 66 -21.58 -2.96 -2.57
N SER A 67 -20.71 -2.16 -3.21
CA SER A 67 -20.95 -0.77 -3.63
C SER A 67 -21.12 0.27 -2.52
N ILE A 68 -20.82 -0.08 -1.26
CA ILE A 68 -20.85 0.84 -0.11
C ILE A 68 -19.41 1.28 0.18
N PRO A 69 -19.05 2.55 -0.05
CA PRO A 69 -17.73 3.07 0.29
C PRO A 69 -17.64 3.36 1.79
N ARG A 70 -16.49 3.01 2.37
CA ARG A 70 -16.06 3.39 3.73
C ARG A 70 -14.76 4.14 3.63
N SER A 71 -14.71 5.36 4.14
CA SER A 71 -13.50 6.20 4.06
C SER A 71 -12.56 5.85 5.21
N CYS A 72 -11.27 5.73 4.90
CA CYS A 72 -10.22 5.60 5.90
C CYS A 72 -9.52 6.95 6.08
N GLY A 73 -9.30 7.31 7.34
CA GLY A 73 -8.59 8.53 7.72
C GLY A 73 -7.32 8.23 8.51
N PRO A 74 -6.53 9.25 8.86
CA PRO A 74 -5.42 9.06 9.80
C PRO A 74 -5.93 8.51 11.14
N GLU A 75 -5.04 7.84 11.89
CA GLU A 75 -5.35 7.21 13.18
C GLU A 75 -6.17 8.14 14.11
N GLY A 76 -7.36 7.68 14.51
CA GLY A 76 -8.26 8.44 15.39
C GLY A 76 -9.15 9.49 14.71
N GLY A 77 -9.09 9.64 13.38
CA GLY A 77 -9.85 10.66 12.62
C GLY A 77 -11.08 10.16 11.87
N SER A 78 -11.21 8.85 11.65
CA SER A 78 -12.28 8.24 10.84
C SER A 78 -13.08 7.22 11.66
N GLU A 79 -14.38 7.06 11.36
CA GLU A 79 -15.23 6.11 12.08
C GLU A 79 -15.09 4.68 11.53
N ASP A 80 -14.65 4.45 10.29
CA ASP A 80 -14.75 3.12 9.68
C ASP A 80 -13.41 2.37 9.65
N CYS A 81 -12.34 3.05 9.24
CA CYS A 81 -10.99 2.49 9.15
C CYS A 81 -9.94 3.58 9.34
N TYR A 82 -8.72 3.21 9.73
CA TYR A 82 -7.61 4.13 9.79
C TYR A 82 -6.42 3.69 8.93
N VAL A 83 -5.57 4.65 8.64
CA VAL A 83 -4.39 4.56 7.79
C VAL A 83 -3.16 4.47 8.68
N VAL A 84 -2.37 3.42 8.49
CA VAL A 84 -1.04 3.26 9.10
C VAL A 84 0.00 3.32 8.00
N GLN A 85 0.93 4.25 8.09
CA GLN A 85 2.04 4.37 7.16
C GLN A 85 3.26 3.62 7.69
N SER A 86 4.01 2.98 6.80
CA SER A 86 5.26 2.31 7.11
C SER A 86 6.30 2.55 6.02
N GLY A 87 7.51 2.96 6.45
CA GLY A 87 8.62 3.35 5.58
C GLY A 87 8.66 4.85 5.35
N GLY A 88 9.44 5.28 4.35
CA GLY A 88 9.46 6.68 3.92
C GLY A 88 10.44 7.60 4.61
N GLU A 89 10.63 8.79 4.03
CA GLU A 89 11.31 9.90 4.69
C GLU A 89 10.33 10.90 5.34
N ASN A 90 9.07 10.90 4.89
CA ASN A 90 8.06 11.89 5.30
C ASN A 90 6.71 11.28 5.69
N ASP A 91 6.43 11.26 7.00
CA ASP A 91 5.18 10.77 7.59
C ASP A 91 3.90 11.57 7.19
N SER A 92 4.04 12.63 6.39
CA SER A 92 2.91 13.44 5.87
C SER A 92 2.66 13.24 4.38
N ALA A 93 3.41 12.36 3.72
CA ALA A 93 3.26 12.08 2.29
C ALA A 93 3.33 10.59 2.00
N PHE A 94 2.58 10.10 1.01
CA PHE A 94 2.69 8.75 0.50
C PHE A 94 3.71 8.71 -0.66
N GLU A 95 4.89 8.18 -0.39
CA GLU A 95 6.05 8.20 -1.28
C GLU A 95 6.29 6.85 -1.99
N SER A 96 7.06 6.85 -3.08
CA SER A 96 7.42 5.63 -3.80
C SER A 96 8.12 4.62 -2.87
N GLY A 97 7.68 3.36 -2.92
CA GLY A 97 8.22 2.26 -2.12
C GLY A 97 7.67 2.21 -0.69
N GLU A 98 6.88 3.19 -0.27
CA GLU A 98 6.19 3.13 1.02
C GLU A 98 4.97 2.23 0.97
N THR A 99 4.58 1.74 2.15
CA THR A 99 3.36 0.95 2.32
C THR A 99 2.39 1.66 3.25
N ILE A 100 1.14 1.74 2.82
CA ILE A 100 0.00 2.14 3.63
C ILE A 100 -0.81 0.89 3.96
N THR A 101 -1.02 0.64 5.25
CA THR A 101 -1.91 -0.41 5.74
C THR A 101 -3.23 0.21 6.17
N LEU A 102 -4.33 -0.27 5.60
CA LEU A 102 -5.67 0.09 6.06
C LEU A 102 -6.10 -0.86 7.19
N GLN A 103 -6.53 -0.33 8.32
CA GLN A 103 -6.95 -1.10 9.51
C GLN A 103 -8.39 -0.77 9.88
N SER A 104 -9.15 -1.75 10.35
CA SER A 104 -10.56 -1.55 10.71
C SER A 104 -10.69 -1.01 12.12
N GLN A 105 -11.55 0.00 12.34
CA GLN A 105 -11.70 0.59 13.68
C GLN A 105 -12.95 0.09 14.43
N ASN A 106 -14.02 -0.23 13.70
CA ASN A 106 -15.35 -0.52 14.27
C ASN A 106 -15.88 -1.91 13.90
N GLY A 107 -15.03 -2.92 14.05
CA GLY A 107 -15.34 -4.32 13.72
C GLY A 107 -14.88 -4.69 12.31
N PRO A 108 -14.97 -5.97 11.94
CA PRO A 108 -14.38 -6.45 10.70
C PRO A 108 -15.11 -5.89 9.47
N ILE A 109 -14.37 -5.66 8.38
CA ILE A 109 -14.99 -5.28 7.09
C ILE A 109 -15.77 -6.45 6.50
N CYS A 110 -15.29 -7.66 6.75
CA CYS A 110 -15.91 -8.89 6.30
C CYS A 110 -15.99 -9.91 7.44
N ASP A 111 -17.14 -10.55 7.57
CA ASP A 111 -17.39 -11.63 8.54
C ASP A 111 -16.91 -13.01 8.04
N SER A 112 -16.35 -13.06 6.83
CA SER A 112 -15.78 -14.21 6.13
C SER A 112 -14.93 -13.71 4.95
N ASP A 113 -14.29 -14.62 4.22
CA ASP A 113 -13.63 -14.32 2.93
C ASP A 113 -14.56 -13.48 2.04
N CYS A 114 -14.02 -12.41 1.47
CA CYS A 114 -14.79 -11.47 0.67
C CYS A 114 -13.91 -10.75 -0.34
N SER A 115 -14.53 -10.12 -1.34
CA SER A 115 -13.82 -9.24 -2.28
C SER A 115 -14.18 -7.79 -2.00
N VAL A 116 -13.17 -6.93 -1.94
CA VAL A 116 -13.32 -5.48 -1.77
C VAL A 116 -12.62 -4.75 -2.91
N THR A 117 -13.04 -3.52 -3.18
CA THR A 117 -12.31 -2.60 -4.04
C THR A 117 -11.75 -1.47 -3.19
N ILE A 118 -10.43 -1.28 -3.26
CA ILE A 118 -9.76 -0.12 -2.68
C ILE A 118 -9.73 0.99 -3.71
N ARG A 119 -9.98 2.22 -3.27
CA ARG A 119 -9.85 3.43 -4.09
C ARG A 119 -8.97 4.43 -3.37
N ILE A 120 -8.08 5.06 -4.12
CA ILE A 120 -7.35 6.25 -3.70
C ILE A 120 -8.00 7.42 -4.42
N LYS A 121 -8.45 8.41 -3.66
CA LYS A 121 -9.11 9.61 -4.19
C LYS A 121 -8.31 10.85 -3.88
N MET A 122 -8.28 11.77 -4.83
CA MET A 122 -7.75 13.12 -4.67
C MET A 122 -8.75 14.10 -5.26
N ASN A 123 -9.08 15.17 -4.53
CA ASN A 123 -10.09 16.15 -4.98
C ASN A 123 -11.45 15.54 -5.37
N SER A 124 -11.85 14.44 -4.71
CA SER A 124 -13.04 13.62 -5.00
C SER A 124 -12.96 12.70 -6.24
N ASP A 125 -11.92 12.82 -7.07
CA ASP A 125 -11.70 11.93 -8.21
C ASP A 125 -10.92 10.68 -7.78
N VAL A 126 -11.27 9.52 -8.35
CA VAL A 126 -10.52 8.27 -8.13
C VAL A 126 -9.26 8.31 -9.00
N ILE A 127 -8.09 8.35 -8.37
CA ILE A 127 -6.79 8.38 -9.05
C ILE A 127 -6.19 6.98 -9.21
N ALA A 128 -6.53 6.05 -8.30
CA ALA A 128 -6.14 4.65 -8.36
C ALA A 128 -7.22 3.76 -7.76
N SER A 129 -7.29 2.51 -8.22
CA SER A 129 -8.16 1.50 -7.63
C SER A 129 -7.65 0.09 -7.87
N GLY A 130 -7.82 -0.79 -6.90
CA GLY A 130 -7.50 -2.21 -7.01
C GLY A 130 -8.54 -3.07 -6.32
N SER A 131 -8.78 -4.27 -6.84
CA SER A 131 -9.60 -5.28 -6.16
C SER A 131 -8.71 -6.19 -5.33
N VAL A 132 -9.13 -6.50 -4.11
CA VAL A 132 -8.44 -7.39 -3.18
C VAL A 132 -9.44 -8.42 -2.68
N ASP A 133 -9.07 -9.69 -2.78
CA ASP A 133 -9.79 -10.78 -2.12
C ASP A 133 -9.16 -10.96 -0.74
N LEU A 134 -9.94 -10.69 0.30
CA LEU A 134 -9.54 -10.83 1.70
C LEU A 134 -9.83 -12.26 2.16
N THR A 135 -8.83 -12.92 2.74
CA THR A 135 -8.86 -14.34 3.13
C THR A 135 -8.62 -14.63 4.60
#